data_AF-A0A3R6ZS19-F1
#
_entry.id   AF-A0A3R6ZS19-F1
#
_cell.length_a   1.000
_cell.length_b   1.000
_cell.length_c   1.000
_cell.angle_alpha   90.00
_cell.angle_beta   90.00
_cell.angle_gamma   90.00
#
_symmetry.space_group_name_H-M   'P 1'
#
loop_
_entity.id
_entity.type
_entity.pdbx_description
1 polymer ?
#
loop_
_entity_poly.entity_id
_entity_poly.type
_entity_poly.pdbx_seq_one_letter_code
_entity_poly.pdbx_strand_id
1 'polypeptide(L)'
;MAYVKDKIKEQPKAKDPFDHLLANIPDDAKKKLEQIKDKLEKLKKKILAKFEDYVLGIALLPPKNIEEERSAVKKTENRDLTKEEEENLKNQINVLILIDDRDSKKMTKEELRQKLADIISGYAQEIDKDLAPETVILTEVWQSCYDAKYELLQTIAMAAPVYDKGMLAAIKISELHKSMVLKKFEKYIVSYVLAGSLVQGLATPQSDIDVFIVIDDTDVKRMTRAELKDKLRAIIIGMGIDAGKMTGIENKINIQVYILTDFWEFIKEANPIIFTFLRDGVPFYDRGIFMPWKQLLQMGRIKPSPEAIDMFMHSGSQIMERVNWKLKEIVMEDLFYALLTPSQAAIMLYGVPPPTPKETPIVMRDLFVKKEKLLTEAQVGILEKAITVRKELEHGTKKVLTGKEVDEFFKNAQDYIKRLEQLFKEIQKLKEEESVVHVYENVVTIVRDVLKLEGVEKVSDKEMIGVFEKELIHQGRIPEKYLRLLKDISKAKEDYDANKLNKLEVQNVLKKSNDLIKFLVEHLQRKRGRELERAKLRVKHGNKFGEVILLDKIAFIIHDIDNEQKEITKSEISEDGRLHHVQESSIEEMEKHLVKVEIPSRTFIKEKTFEDLKSIFGKDVEILVNY
;
A
#
# COMPACT_ATOMS: atom_id res chain seq x y z
N MET A 1 -14.40 5.70 -10.94
CA MET A 1 -14.11 5.00 -9.67
C MET A 1 -15.33 5.14 -8.77
N ALA A 2 -16.06 4.05 -8.58
CA ALA A 2 -17.29 4.02 -7.79
C ALA A 2 -16.94 4.04 -6.30
N TYR A 3 -17.47 5.01 -5.57
CA TYR A 3 -17.40 5.08 -4.11
C TYR A 3 -18.21 3.91 -3.52
N VAL A 4 -17.50 2.97 -2.91
CA VAL A 4 -18.09 1.94 -2.05
C VAL A 4 -18.64 2.64 -0.81
N LYS A 5 -19.97 2.65 -0.67
CA LYS A 5 -20.65 2.98 0.60
C LYS A 5 -20.31 1.88 1.59
N ASP A 6 -19.28 2.07 2.39
CA ASP A 6 -19.08 1.26 3.58
C ASP A 6 -20.27 1.47 4.52
N LYS A 7 -20.97 0.37 4.80
CA LYS A 7 -22.02 0.30 5.80
C LYS A 7 -21.42 0.74 7.13
N ILE A 8 -21.90 1.88 7.63
CA ILE A 8 -21.76 2.28 9.02
C ILE A 8 -22.28 1.11 9.85
N LYS A 9 -21.36 0.34 10.46
CA LYS A 9 -21.72 -0.60 11.52
C LYS A 9 -22.29 0.25 12.65
N GLU A 10 -23.60 0.13 12.88
CA GLU A 10 -24.22 0.63 14.11
C GLU A 10 -23.39 0.12 15.30
N GLN A 11 -22.90 1.05 16.11
CA GLN A 11 -22.30 0.71 17.39
C GLN A 11 -23.35 -0.05 18.22
N PRO A 12 -22.95 -1.08 19.00
CA PRO A 12 -23.90 -1.77 19.86
C PRO A 12 -24.54 -0.76 20.81
N LYS A 13 -25.87 -0.82 20.96
CA LYS A 13 -26.60 -0.06 21.98
C LYS A 13 -25.86 -0.19 23.31
N ALA A 14 -25.60 0.94 23.97
CA ALA A 14 -25.01 0.96 25.30
C ALA A 14 -25.78 -0.02 26.20
N LYS A 15 -25.08 -1.00 26.77
CA LYS A 15 -25.66 -1.93 27.76
C LYS A 15 -26.25 -1.10 28.89
N ASP A 16 -27.40 -1.53 29.39
CA ASP A 16 -28.05 -0.84 30.51
C ASP A 16 -27.07 -0.86 31.71
N PRO A 17 -26.76 0.29 32.35
CA PRO A 17 -25.90 0.34 33.53
C PRO A 17 -26.36 -0.61 34.65
N PHE A 18 -27.66 -0.97 34.66
CA PHE A 18 -28.24 -1.92 35.60
C PHE A 18 -28.04 -3.39 35.21
N ASP A 19 -27.75 -3.73 33.95
CA ASP A 19 -27.57 -5.13 33.51
C ASP A 19 -26.36 -5.80 34.18
N HIS A 20 -25.30 -5.03 34.43
CA HIS A 20 -24.11 -5.51 35.14
C HIS A 20 -24.35 -5.70 36.65
N LEU A 21 -25.22 -4.89 37.25
CA LEU A 21 -25.64 -5.05 38.64
C LEU A 21 -26.53 -6.29 38.79
N LEU A 22 -27.46 -6.54 37.86
CA LEU A 22 -28.45 -7.61 37.96
C LEU A 22 -27.89 -9.04 37.79
N ALA A 23 -26.66 -9.20 37.30
CA ALA A 23 -26.11 -10.49 36.91
C ALA A 23 -25.82 -11.47 38.06
N ASN A 24 -25.70 -11.00 39.32
CA ASN A 24 -25.27 -11.84 40.46
C ASN A 24 -26.00 -11.56 41.79
N ILE A 25 -27.21 -10.98 41.76
CA ILE A 25 -27.94 -10.59 42.99
C ILE A 25 -29.14 -11.52 43.24
N PRO A 26 -29.45 -11.88 44.51
CA PRO A 26 -30.69 -12.55 44.92
C PRO A 26 -31.98 -11.95 44.31
N ASP A 27 -32.98 -12.79 44.05
CA ASP A 27 -34.22 -12.43 43.32
C ASP A 27 -35.09 -11.38 44.04
N ASP A 28 -35.01 -11.31 45.37
CA ASP A 28 -35.67 -10.30 46.20
C ASP A 28 -35.04 -8.91 46.01
N ALA A 29 -33.72 -8.85 45.91
CA ALA A 29 -32.99 -7.61 45.63
C ALA A 29 -33.13 -7.16 44.17
N LYS A 30 -33.30 -8.08 43.21
CA LYS A 30 -33.64 -7.75 41.81
C LYS A 30 -34.97 -7.01 41.72
N LYS A 31 -36.02 -7.51 42.37
CA LYS A 31 -37.34 -6.86 42.38
C LYS A 31 -37.31 -5.46 43.01
N LYS A 32 -36.55 -5.27 44.10
CA LYS A 32 -36.35 -3.94 44.69
C LYS A 32 -35.63 -2.99 43.73
N LEU A 33 -34.59 -3.46 43.04
CA LEU A 33 -33.86 -2.67 42.03
C LEU A 33 -34.74 -2.25 40.85
N GLU A 34 -35.61 -3.13 40.35
CA GLU A 34 -36.57 -2.80 39.30
C GLU A 34 -37.54 -1.69 39.73
N GLN A 35 -38.08 -1.77 40.95
CA GLN A 35 -38.96 -0.73 41.50
C GLN A 35 -38.23 0.62 41.65
N ILE A 36 -36.97 0.60 42.09
CA ILE A 36 -36.14 1.80 42.19
C ILE A 36 -35.91 2.39 40.78
N LYS A 37 -35.62 1.55 39.79
CA LYS A 37 -35.40 1.97 38.40
C LYS A 37 -36.62 2.69 37.80
N ASP A 38 -37.82 2.18 38.04
CA ASP A 38 -39.06 2.83 37.58
C ASP A 38 -39.27 4.20 38.22
N LYS A 39 -38.97 4.35 39.52
CA LYS A 39 -39.02 5.63 40.24
C LYS A 39 -37.99 6.62 39.65
N LEU A 40 -36.76 6.16 39.40
CA LEU A 40 -35.68 6.98 38.83
C LEU A 40 -35.99 7.43 37.40
N GLU A 41 -36.58 6.58 36.56
CA GLU A 41 -36.97 6.97 35.20
C GLU A 41 -38.08 8.03 35.18
N LYS A 42 -39.04 7.97 36.12
CA LYS A 42 -40.04 9.04 36.29
C LYS A 42 -39.38 10.35 36.71
N LEU A 43 -38.47 10.30 37.69
CA LEU A 43 -37.75 11.47 38.18
C LEU A 43 -36.90 12.10 37.07
N LYS A 44 -36.12 11.30 36.35
CA LYS A 44 -35.34 11.70 35.18
C LYS A 44 -36.18 12.42 34.14
N LYS A 45 -37.30 11.84 33.70
CA LYS A 45 -38.19 12.48 32.71
C LYS A 45 -38.69 13.85 33.18
N LYS A 46 -39.06 13.96 34.46
CA LYS A 46 -39.57 15.20 35.04
C LYS A 46 -38.51 16.30 35.15
N ILE A 47 -37.28 15.93 35.50
CA ILE A 47 -36.15 16.87 35.57
C ILE A 47 -35.76 17.31 34.16
N LEU A 48 -35.55 16.37 33.23
CA LEU A 48 -35.09 16.69 31.87
C LEU A 48 -36.11 17.56 31.12
N ALA A 49 -37.42 17.38 31.34
CA ALA A 49 -38.45 18.22 30.72
C ALA A 49 -38.30 19.73 30.98
N LYS A 50 -37.59 20.14 32.05
CA LYS A 50 -37.33 21.56 32.34
C LYS A 50 -35.85 21.96 32.32
N PHE A 51 -34.95 21.01 32.53
CA PHE A 51 -33.53 21.29 32.77
C PHE A 51 -32.57 20.49 31.89
N GLU A 52 -33.04 19.90 30.79
CA GLU A 52 -32.24 19.04 29.90
C GLU A 52 -30.87 19.64 29.53
N ASP A 53 -30.81 20.93 29.21
CA ASP A 53 -29.57 21.59 28.81
C ASP A 53 -28.53 21.63 29.94
N TYR A 54 -28.98 21.80 31.18
CA TYR A 54 -28.13 21.98 32.35
C TYR A 54 -27.79 20.67 33.07
N VAL A 55 -28.58 19.60 32.92
CA VAL A 55 -28.29 18.33 33.60
C VAL A 55 -27.17 17.60 32.86
N LEU A 56 -26.04 17.40 33.55
CA LEU A 56 -24.91 16.62 33.05
C LEU A 56 -25.07 15.14 33.36
N GLY A 57 -25.71 14.81 34.49
CA GLY A 57 -25.97 13.43 34.84
C GLY A 57 -26.93 13.26 36.01
N ILE A 58 -27.56 12.10 36.06
CA ILE A 58 -28.42 11.63 37.15
C ILE A 58 -27.96 10.23 37.49
N ALA A 59 -27.67 9.95 38.77
CA ALA A 59 -27.16 8.66 39.19
C ALA A 59 -27.76 8.20 40.52
N LEU A 60 -27.93 6.90 40.68
CA LEU A 60 -28.24 6.28 41.96
C LEU A 60 -26.96 6.18 42.78
N LEU A 61 -26.95 6.76 43.98
CA LEU A 61 -25.87 6.64 44.93
C LEU A 61 -26.00 5.33 45.71
N PRO A 62 -24.88 4.76 46.21
CA PRO A 62 -24.95 3.62 47.11
C PRO A 62 -25.75 3.98 48.39
N PRO A 63 -26.40 2.99 49.03
CA PRO A 63 -27.02 3.20 50.33
C PRO A 63 -25.98 3.70 51.34
N LYS A 64 -26.37 4.63 52.21
CA LYS A 64 -25.48 5.13 53.28
C LYS A 64 -25.08 3.97 54.20
N ASN A 65 -23.81 3.95 54.59
CA ASN A 65 -23.32 2.97 55.56
C ASN A 65 -23.84 3.34 56.95
N ILE A 66 -24.69 2.48 57.52
CA ILE A 66 -25.36 2.72 58.80
C ILE A 66 -24.36 2.81 59.95
N GLU A 67 -23.26 2.06 59.90
CA GLU A 67 -22.22 2.12 60.95
C GLU A 67 -21.43 3.43 60.91
N GLU A 68 -21.16 3.94 59.71
CA GLU A 68 -20.52 5.25 59.53
C GLU A 68 -21.44 6.36 60.00
N GLU A 69 -22.73 6.31 59.64
CA GLU A 69 -23.71 7.31 60.07
C GLU A 69 -23.91 7.26 61.59
N ARG A 70 -23.97 6.07 62.18
CA ARG A 70 -24.02 5.90 63.65
C ARG A 70 -22.81 6.53 64.32
N SER A 71 -21.63 6.32 63.74
CA SER A 71 -20.37 6.89 64.25
C SER A 71 -20.31 8.42 64.08
N ALA A 72 -20.87 8.95 63.00
CA ALA A 72 -20.97 10.38 62.74
C ALA A 72 -21.91 11.06 63.74
N VAL A 73 -23.16 10.57 63.87
CA VAL A 73 -24.17 11.09 64.82
C VAL A 73 -23.68 11.02 66.25
N LYS A 74 -22.96 9.95 66.62
CA LYS A 74 -22.34 9.83 67.94
C LYS A 74 -21.25 10.87 68.19
N LYS A 75 -20.49 11.27 67.17
CA LYS A 75 -19.46 12.32 67.28
C LYS A 75 -20.05 13.72 67.31
N THR A 76 -21.08 14.02 66.53
CA THR A 76 -21.64 15.37 66.39
C THR A 76 -22.75 15.67 67.40
N GLU A 77 -23.63 14.71 67.65
CA GLU A 77 -24.84 14.90 68.45
C GLU A 77 -24.79 14.16 69.80
N ASN A 78 -23.72 13.41 70.06
CA ASN A 78 -23.50 12.64 71.29
C ASN A 78 -24.67 11.70 71.64
N ARG A 79 -25.32 11.13 70.61
CA ARG A 79 -26.39 10.13 70.71
C ARG A 79 -26.20 9.01 69.69
N ASP A 80 -26.79 7.84 69.94
CA ASP A 80 -26.87 6.78 68.93
C ASP A 80 -28.12 6.99 68.05
N LEU A 81 -28.11 6.39 66.85
CA LEU A 81 -29.26 6.37 65.95
C LEU A 81 -30.43 5.60 66.58
N THR A 82 -31.63 6.15 66.45
CA THR A 82 -32.86 5.43 66.81
C THR A 82 -33.16 4.33 65.78
N LYS A 83 -33.95 3.33 66.17
CA LYS A 83 -34.39 2.24 65.26
C LYS A 83 -35.16 2.79 64.04
N GLU A 84 -35.91 3.86 64.23
CA GLU A 84 -36.69 4.51 63.18
C GLU A 84 -35.78 5.27 62.19
N GLU A 85 -34.74 5.96 62.67
CA GLU A 85 -33.72 6.59 61.82
C GLU A 85 -32.94 5.55 61.01
N GLU A 86 -32.58 4.40 61.61
CA GLU A 86 -31.92 3.30 60.89
C GLU A 86 -32.80 2.69 59.80
N GLU A 87 -34.10 2.55 60.06
CA GLU A 87 -35.05 1.98 59.10
C GLU A 87 -35.30 2.96 57.93
N ASN A 88 -35.39 4.26 58.21
CA ASN A 88 -35.48 5.30 57.20
C ASN A 88 -34.23 5.33 56.31
N LEU A 89 -33.03 5.26 56.89
CA LEU A 89 -31.76 5.22 56.14
C LEU A 89 -31.66 3.98 55.23
N LYS A 90 -32.23 2.85 55.63
CA LYS A 90 -32.27 1.62 54.81
C LYS A 90 -33.21 1.72 53.61
N ASN A 91 -34.30 2.46 53.75
CA ASN A 91 -35.33 2.59 52.72
C ASN A 91 -35.05 3.76 51.76
N GLN A 92 -34.25 4.74 52.20
CA GLN A 92 -33.90 5.93 51.42
C GLN A 92 -33.15 5.60 50.13
N ILE A 93 -33.62 6.16 49.01
CA ILE A 93 -33.04 6.05 47.67
C ILE A 93 -32.28 7.35 47.40
N ASN A 94 -30.96 7.33 47.61
CA ASN A 94 -30.10 8.48 47.40
C ASN A 94 -29.81 8.68 45.91
N VAL A 95 -30.08 9.87 45.38
CA VAL A 95 -29.93 10.16 43.94
C VAL A 95 -29.05 11.38 43.76
N LEU A 96 -27.95 11.26 43.02
CA LEU A 96 -27.13 12.40 42.62
C LEU A 96 -27.72 13.04 41.35
N ILE A 97 -27.82 14.37 41.34
CA ILE A 97 -28.12 15.15 40.14
C ILE A 97 -27.00 16.16 39.93
N LEU A 98 -26.19 15.94 38.89
CA LEU A 98 -25.07 16.79 38.52
C LEU A 98 -25.51 17.82 37.48
N ILE A 99 -25.31 19.09 37.79
CA ILE A 99 -25.78 20.22 36.99
C ILE A 99 -24.60 21.07 36.52
N ASP A 100 -24.63 21.44 35.24
CA ASP A 100 -23.75 22.42 34.64
C ASP A 100 -24.18 23.85 35.00
N ASP A 101 -23.33 24.55 35.71
CA ASP A 101 -23.59 25.90 36.19
C ASP A 101 -22.78 26.98 35.46
N ARG A 102 -22.04 26.64 34.39
CA ARG A 102 -21.09 27.54 33.71
C ARG A 102 -21.74 28.82 33.16
N ASP A 103 -22.94 28.73 32.62
CA ASP A 103 -23.67 29.87 32.04
C ASP A 103 -24.43 30.71 33.07
N SER A 104 -24.51 30.25 34.33
CA SER A 104 -25.22 30.98 35.38
C SER A 104 -24.39 32.16 35.90
N LYS A 105 -24.78 33.37 35.48
CA LYS A 105 -24.20 34.66 35.93
C LYS A 105 -25.17 35.54 36.73
N LYS A 106 -26.44 35.12 36.86
CA LYS A 106 -27.52 35.96 37.41
C LYS A 106 -27.67 35.89 38.94
N MET A 107 -27.10 34.88 39.57
CA MET A 107 -27.16 34.66 41.02
C MET A 107 -25.88 33.95 41.47
N THR A 108 -25.65 33.90 42.78
CA THR A 108 -24.50 33.17 43.32
C THR A 108 -24.65 31.67 43.09
N LYS A 109 -23.53 30.94 43.10
CA LYS A 109 -23.52 29.48 42.89
C LYS A 109 -24.32 28.75 43.97
N GLU A 110 -24.25 29.24 45.21
CA GLU A 110 -24.99 28.69 46.34
C GLU A 110 -26.50 28.91 46.22
N GLU A 111 -26.93 30.12 45.83
CA GLU A 111 -28.35 30.40 45.57
C GLU A 111 -28.91 29.55 44.42
N LEU A 112 -28.11 29.34 43.38
CA LEU A 112 -28.49 28.47 42.26
C LEU A 112 -28.68 27.03 42.73
N ARG A 113 -27.71 26.50 43.48
CA ARG A 113 -27.73 25.15 44.05
C ARG A 113 -28.98 24.95 44.91
N GLN A 114 -29.25 25.87 45.85
CA GLN A 114 -30.40 25.75 46.75
C GLN A 114 -31.73 25.77 45.99
N LYS A 115 -31.92 26.70 45.05
CA LYS A 115 -33.16 26.77 44.24
C LYS A 115 -33.38 25.50 43.43
N LEU A 116 -32.33 24.96 42.82
CA LEU A 116 -32.42 23.72 42.05
C LEU A 116 -32.71 22.53 42.97
N ALA A 117 -32.06 22.46 44.14
CA ALA A 117 -32.31 21.45 45.16
C ALA A 117 -33.77 21.48 45.64
N ASP A 118 -34.35 22.64 45.92
CA ASP A 118 -35.74 22.77 46.37
C ASP A 118 -36.73 22.27 45.30
N ILE A 119 -36.53 22.68 44.04
CA ILE A 119 -37.38 22.27 42.91
C ILE A 119 -37.31 20.76 42.69
N ILE A 120 -36.09 20.21 42.67
CA ILE A 120 -35.83 18.80 42.43
C ILE A 120 -36.36 17.95 43.59
N SER A 121 -36.19 18.40 44.83
CA SER A 121 -36.73 17.73 46.02
C SER A 121 -38.26 17.70 45.98
N GLY A 122 -38.91 18.79 45.55
CA GLY A 122 -40.36 18.79 45.32
C GLY A 122 -40.79 17.76 44.27
N TYR A 123 -40.04 17.63 43.18
CA TYR A 123 -40.31 16.60 42.17
C TYR A 123 -40.14 15.17 42.69
N ALA A 124 -39.12 14.92 43.51
CA ALA A 124 -38.90 13.64 44.15
C ALA A 124 -40.03 13.29 45.11
N GLN A 125 -40.43 14.21 46.00
CA GLN A 125 -41.53 14.00 46.96
C GLN A 125 -42.87 13.67 46.29
N GLU A 126 -43.17 14.27 45.14
CA GLU A 126 -44.37 13.95 44.36
C GLU A 126 -44.35 12.51 43.77
N ILE A 127 -43.16 11.94 43.56
CA ILE A 127 -42.99 10.60 42.99
C ILE A 127 -42.93 9.56 44.10
N ASP A 128 -42.07 9.77 45.10
CA ASP A 128 -41.87 8.89 46.24
C ASP A 128 -41.15 9.62 47.38
N LYS A 129 -41.59 9.41 48.63
CA LYS A 129 -40.99 10.04 49.82
C LYS A 129 -39.60 9.51 50.14
N ASP A 130 -39.29 8.30 49.70
CA ASP A 130 -38.00 7.66 49.92
C ASP A 130 -36.92 8.18 48.95
N LEU A 131 -37.29 8.90 47.89
CA LEU A 131 -36.33 9.52 46.97
C LEU A 131 -35.68 10.74 47.62
N ALA A 132 -34.37 10.66 47.81
CA ALA A 132 -33.55 11.73 48.37
C ALA A 132 -32.56 12.24 47.32
N PRO A 133 -32.97 13.19 46.47
CA PRO A 133 -32.08 13.79 45.50
C PRO A 133 -31.09 14.76 46.16
N GLU A 134 -29.81 14.60 45.82
CA GLU A 134 -28.73 15.52 46.14
C GLU A 134 -28.31 16.26 44.85
N THR A 135 -28.60 17.56 44.82
CA THR A 135 -28.25 18.42 43.69
C THR A 135 -26.85 18.98 43.88
N VAL A 136 -25.96 18.67 42.95
CA VAL A 136 -24.56 19.09 42.95
C VAL A 136 -24.28 19.87 41.67
N ILE A 137 -23.59 21.00 41.79
CA ILE A 137 -23.16 21.80 40.64
C ILE A 137 -21.72 21.47 40.24
N LEU A 138 -21.41 21.52 38.95
CA LEU A 138 -20.12 21.10 38.42
C LEU A 138 -18.94 21.87 39.04
N THR A 139 -19.10 23.19 39.20
CA THR A 139 -18.05 24.04 39.82
C THR A 139 -17.70 23.60 41.24
N GLU A 140 -18.65 23.08 42.01
CA GLU A 140 -18.42 22.57 43.37
C GLU A 140 -17.58 21.29 43.37
N VAL A 141 -17.84 20.39 42.42
CA VAL A 141 -17.02 19.18 42.22
C VAL A 141 -15.58 19.57 41.89
N TRP A 142 -15.38 20.53 40.98
CA TRP A 142 -14.05 20.98 40.57
C TRP A 142 -13.33 21.72 41.69
N GLN A 143 -14.03 22.56 42.44
CA GLN A 143 -13.47 23.27 43.59
C GLN A 143 -13.00 22.29 44.66
N SER A 144 -13.78 21.24 44.92
CA SER A 144 -13.38 20.18 45.86
C SER A 144 -12.07 19.51 45.42
N CYS A 145 -11.92 19.21 44.12
CA CYS A 145 -10.69 18.65 43.57
C CYS A 145 -9.48 19.61 43.71
N TYR A 146 -9.69 20.91 43.48
CA TYR A 146 -8.66 21.95 43.66
C TYR A 146 -8.22 22.09 45.12
N ASP A 147 -9.14 21.90 46.06
CA ASP A 147 -8.90 21.94 47.50
C ASP A 147 -8.41 20.59 48.07
N ALA A 148 -8.11 19.62 47.21
CA ALA A 148 -7.70 18.25 47.55
C ALA A 148 -8.71 17.48 48.43
N LYS A 149 -10.00 17.77 48.27
CA LYS A 149 -11.14 17.07 48.89
C LYS A 149 -11.80 16.16 47.85
N TYR A 150 -11.53 14.87 47.93
CA TYR A 150 -11.91 13.90 46.90
C TYR A 150 -13.14 13.05 47.25
N GLU A 151 -13.79 13.29 48.39
CA GLU A 151 -14.92 12.50 48.89
C GLU A 151 -16.12 12.57 47.93
N LEU A 152 -16.43 13.77 47.44
CA LEU A 152 -17.49 13.99 46.46
C LEU A 152 -17.18 13.27 45.14
N LEU A 153 -15.92 13.34 44.69
CA LEU A 153 -15.47 12.67 43.47
C LEU A 153 -15.61 11.14 43.58
N GLN A 154 -15.21 10.56 44.71
CA GLN A 154 -15.35 9.12 44.99
C GLN A 154 -16.82 8.69 45.02
N THR A 155 -17.67 9.51 45.65
CA THR A 155 -19.12 9.27 45.73
C THR A 155 -19.74 9.22 44.33
N ILE A 156 -19.38 10.17 43.45
CA ILE A 156 -19.82 10.19 42.05
C ILE A 156 -19.32 8.96 41.29
N ALA A 157 -18.06 8.56 41.48
CA ALA A 157 -17.47 7.41 40.80
C ALA A 157 -18.15 6.07 41.19
N MET A 158 -18.61 5.94 42.44
CA MET A 158 -19.35 4.77 42.92
C MET A 158 -20.81 4.73 42.44
N ALA A 159 -21.33 5.85 41.94
CA ALA A 159 -22.71 5.95 41.52
C ALA A 159 -23.05 5.08 40.29
N ALA A 160 -24.31 4.64 40.22
CA ALA A 160 -24.88 3.96 39.06
C ALA A 160 -25.62 4.97 38.18
N PRO A 161 -25.09 5.34 37.01
CA PRO A 161 -25.69 6.37 36.17
C PRO A 161 -27.04 5.91 35.59
N VAL A 162 -28.03 6.79 35.65
CA VAL A 162 -29.37 6.66 35.04
C VAL A 162 -29.47 7.52 33.77
N TYR A 163 -28.78 8.66 33.79
CA TYR A 163 -28.63 9.57 32.67
C TYR A 163 -27.23 10.18 32.74
N ASP A 164 -26.53 10.29 31.62
CA ASP A 164 -25.19 10.87 31.58
C ASP A 164 -24.91 11.48 30.20
N LYS A 165 -24.45 12.73 30.18
CA LYS A 165 -23.90 13.38 28.97
C LYS A 165 -22.41 13.08 28.75
N GLY A 166 -21.81 12.25 29.62
CA GLY A 166 -20.44 11.75 29.56
C GLY A 166 -19.59 12.16 30.76
N MET A 167 -20.07 13.07 31.62
CA MET A 167 -19.33 13.58 32.78
C MET A 167 -19.23 12.53 33.89
N LEU A 168 -20.32 11.80 34.18
CA LEU A 168 -20.30 10.77 35.22
C LEU A 168 -19.40 9.61 34.80
N ALA A 169 -19.49 9.18 33.54
CA ALA A 169 -18.60 8.21 32.94
C ALA A 169 -17.13 8.64 33.03
N ALA A 170 -16.83 9.90 32.69
CA ALA A 170 -15.48 10.47 32.77
C ALA A 170 -14.90 10.45 34.19
N ILE A 171 -15.68 10.89 35.18
CA ILE A 171 -15.30 10.84 36.58
C ILE A 171 -15.04 9.39 37.02
N LYS A 172 -15.97 8.47 36.71
CA LYS A 172 -15.90 7.07 37.12
C LYS A 172 -14.67 6.34 36.60
N ILE A 173 -14.42 6.39 35.29
CA ILE A 173 -13.25 5.71 34.70
C ILE A 173 -11.94 6.36 35.15
N SER A 174 -11.90 7.69 35.26
CA SER A 174 -10.70 8.41 35.70
C SER A 174 -10.37 8.13 37.15
N GLU A 175 -11.37 8.05 38.03
CA GLU A 175 -11.19 7.73 39.45
C GLU A 175 -10.73 6.27 39.66
N LEU A 176 -11.30 5.33 38.91
CA LEU A 176 -10.87 3.94 38.93
C LEU A 176 -9.42 3.80 38.43
N HIS A 177 -9.12 4.40 37.27
CA HIS A 177 -7.78 4.37 36.70
C HIS A 177 -6.76 5.03 37.63
N LYS A 178 -7.08 6.20 38.20
CA LYS A 178 -6.28 6.85 39.23
C LYS A 178 -5.98 5.92 40.41
N SER A 179 -7.00 5.24 40.94
CA SER A 179 -6.85 4.29 42.05
C SER A 179 -5.90 3.15 41.70
N MET A 180 -5.97 2.62 40.47
CA MET A 180 -5.06 1.58 39.98
C MET A 180 -3.61 2.08 39.88
N VAL A 181 -3.41 3.28 39.33
CA VAL A 181 -2.09 3.90 39.17
C VAL A 181 -1.48 4.20 40.53
N LEU A 182 -2.22 4.82 41.45
CA LEU A 182 -1.76 5.12 42.80
C LEU A 182 -1.41 3.85 43.56
N LYS A 183 -2.24 2.81 43.51
CA LYS A 183 -1.94 1.53 44.19
C LYS A 183 -0.57 0.94 43.81
N LYS A 184 -0.11 1.17 42.58
CA LYS A 184 1.20 0.67 42.10
C LYS A 184 2.34 1.67 42.27
N PHE A 185 2.07 2.96 42.07
CA PHE A 185 3.10 3.98 41.88
C PHE A 185 2.97 5.19 42.80
N GLU A 186 2.14 5.14 43.84
CA GLU A 186 1.79 6.27 44.71
C GLU A 186 2.97 7.21 44.96
N LYS A 187 4.09 6.67 45.47
CA LYS A 187 5.33 7.38 45.82
C LYS A 187 5.93 8.25 44.72
N TYR A 188 5.62 7.99 43.45
CA TYR A 188 6.16 8.69 42.30
C TYR A 188 5.12 9.53 41.57
N ILE A 189 3.82 9.32 41.80
CA ILE A 189 2.80 10.13 41.12
C ILE A 189 2.80 11.52 41.74
N VAL A 190 3.17 12.53 40.94
CA VAL A 190 3.11 13.94 41.32
C VAL A 190 1.66 14.42 41.25
N SER A 191 1.01 14.16 40.12
CA SER A 191 -0.40 14.50 39.91
C SER A 191 -1.08 13.56 38.91
N TYR A 192 -2.38 13.38 39.11
CA TYR A 192 -3.30 12.78 38.16
C TYR A 192 -4.38 13.82 37.85
N VAL A 193 -4.52 14.21 36.59
CA VAL A 193 -5.32 15.36 36.20
C VAL A 193 -6.26 14.99 35.05
N LEU A 194 -7.54 15.30 35.22
CA LEU A 194 -8.54 15.27 34.15
C LEU A 194 -8.42 16.57 33.34
N ALA A 195 -8.41 16.48 32.01
CA ALA A 195 -8.21 17.60 31.12
C ALA A 195 -9.10 17.52 29.87
N GLY A 196 -8.82 18.39 28.90
CA GLY A 196 -9.44 18.34 27.58
C GLY A 196 -10.85 18.91 27.53
N SER A 197 -11.57 18.50 26.48
CA SER A 197 -12.85 19.11 26.09
C SER A 197 -13.96 18.93 27.13
N LEU A 198 -13.91 17.87 27.95
CA LEU A 198 -14.88 17.63 29.03
C LEU A 198 -14.80 18.68 30.14
N VAL A 199 -13.59 19.05 30.54
CA VAL A 199 -13.38 20.03 31.61
C VAL A 199 -13.68 21.45 31.13
N GLN A 200 -13.35 21.75 29.87
CA GLN A 200 -13.78 22.98 29.19
C GLN A 200 -15.29 22.99 28.89
N GLY A 201 -15.93 21.83 29.02
CA GLY A 201 -17.28 21.46 28.61
C GLY A 201 -17.66 21.91 27.20
N LEU A 202 -16.73 21.66 26.29
CA LEU A 202 -16.88 21.63 24.84
C LEU A 202 -17.00 20.19 24.31
N ALA A 203 -17.18 19.22 25.22
CA ALA A 203 -17.26 17.82 24.87
C ALA A 203 -18.52 17.49 24.07
N THR A 204 -18.36 16.58 23.12
CA THR A 204 -19.42 15.98 22.31
C THR A 204 -19.57 14.51 22.69
N PRO A 205 -20.63 13.81 22.24
CA PRO A 205 -20.77 12.36 22.49
C PRO A 205 -19.60 11.50 21.98
N GLN A 206 -18.85 12.01 20.99
CA GLN A 206 -17.67 11.39 20.40
C GLN A 206 -16.36 11.79 21.09
N SER A 207 -16.38 12.74 22.02
CA SER A 207 -15.17 13.21 22.69
C SER A 207 -14.56 12.12 23.57
N ASP A 208 -13.23 12.07 23.55
CA ASP A 208 -12.42 11.27 24.46
C ASP A 208 -12.34 11.94 25.85
N ILE A 209 -12.02 11.10 26.83
CA ILE A 209 -11.74 11.45 28.22
C ILE A 209 -10.22 11.60 28.35
N ASP A 210 -9.75 12.84 28.29
CA ASP A 210 -8.33 13.14 28.38
C ASP A 210 -7.86 13.19 29.84
N VAL A 211 -6.90 12.34 30.17
CA VAL A 211 -6.21 12.37 31.46
C VAL A 211 -4.71 12.44 31.24
N PHE A 212 -4.03 13.18 32.09
CA PHE A 212 -2.58 13.14 32.12
C PHE A 212 -2.04 12.93 33.52
N ILE A 213 -0.86 12.32 33.57
CA ILE A 213 -0.21 11.90 34.81
C ILE A 213 1.22 12.43 34.76
N VAL A 214 1.62 13.10 35.84
CA VAL A 214 3.01 13.55 36.02
C VAL A 214 3.68 12.63 37.04
N ILE A 215 4.83 12.09 36.69
CA ILE A 215 5.57 11.11 37.50
C ILE A 215 6.95 11.66 37.84
N ASP A 216 7.30 11.65 39.11
CA ASP A 216 8.61 12.07 39.60
C ASP A 216 9.70 11.09 39.13
N ASP A 217 10.60 11.57 38.26
CA ASP A 217 11.76 10.84 37.75
C ASP A 217 13.09 11.37 38.30
N THR A 218 13.06 12.25 39.30
CA THR A 218 14.26 12.97 39.77
C THR A 218 15.28 12.07 40.47
N ASP A 219 14.84 10.94 41.03
CA ASP A 219 15.68 9.98 41.74
C ASP A 219 16.19 8.81 40.87
N VAL A 220 15.87 8.82 39.57
CA VAL A 220 16.17 7.73 38.64
C VAL A 220 17.66 7.66 38.33
N LYS A 221 18.28 6.51 38.63
CA LYS A 221 19.73 6.28 38.44
C LYS A 221 20.08 5.05 37.59
N ARG A 222 19.15 4.10 37.40
CA ARG A 222 19.43 2.77 36.84
C ARG A 222 19.13 2.61 35.36
N MET A 223 18.34 3.51 34.77
CA MET A 223 17.97 3.49 33.36
C MET A 223 17.83 4.91 32.85
N THR A 224 17.75 5.08 31.53
CA THR A 224 17.53 6.41 30.94
C THR A 224 16.11 6.89 31.18
N ARG A 225 15.92 8.23 31.17
CA ARG A 225 14.58 8.84 31.31
C ARG A 225 13.63 8.43 30.19
N ALA A 226 14.14 8.28 28.97
CA ALA A 226 13.37 7.83 27.82
C ALA A 226 12.83 6.40 28.04
N GLU A 227 13.69 5.46 28.43
CA GLU A 227 13.28 4.08 28.73
C GLU A 227 12.28 4.00 29.88
N LEU A 228 12.47 4.81 30.93
CA LEU A 228 11.54 4.89 32.04
C LEU A 228 10.16 5.37 31.57
N LYS A 229 10.13 6.45 30.79
CA LYS A 229 8.91 7.04 30.25
C LYS A 229 8.13 6.02 29.43
N ASP A 230 8.79 5.31 28.52
CA ASP A 230 8.13 4.30 27.68
C ASP A 230 7.58 3.13 28.48
N LYS A 231 8.33 2.63 29.47
CA LYS A 231 7.87 1.56 30.38
C LYS A 231 6.66 1.99 31.22
N LEU A 232 6.72 3.16 31.84
CA LEU A 232 5.62 3.69 32.65
C LEU A 232 4.39 3.92 31.79
N ARG A 233 4.57 4.50 30.59
CA ARG A 233 3.51 4.72 29.62
C ARG A 233 2.80 3.41 29.25
N ALA A 234 3.55 2.36 28.93
CA ALA A 234 2.95 1.06 28.58
C ALA A 234 2.12 0.47 29.73
N ILE A 235 2.62 0.54 30.97
CA ILE A 235 1.92 -0.01 32.14
C ILE A 235 0.64 0.78 32.43
N ILE A 236 0.73 2.11 32.44
CA ILE A 236 -0.38 3.00 32.80
C ILE A 236 -1.47 2.94 31.72
N ILE A 237 -1.11 2.96 30.43
CA ILE A 237 -2.09 2.78 29.36
C ILE A 237 -2.79 1.42 29.48
N GLY A 238 -2.05 0.37 29.83
CA GLY A 238 -2.61 -0.95 30.11
C GLY A 238 -3.66 -0.92 31.23
N MET A 239 -3.39 -0.21 32.33
CA MET A 239 -4.36 -0.01 33.41
C MET A 239 -5.59 0.76 32.96
N GLY A 240 -5.45 1.72 32.05
CA GLY A 240 -6.57 2.45 31.44
C GLY A 240 -7.51 1.55 30.64
N ILE A 241 -6.93 0.62 29.87
CA ILE A 241 -7.70 -0.38 29.12
C ILE A 241 -8.48 -1.28 30.08
N ASP A 242 -7.85 -1.75 31.16
CA ASP A 242 -8.49 -2.57 32.17
C ASP A 242 -9.60 -1.82 32.91
N ALA A 243 -9.38 -0.54 33.26
CA ALA A 243 -10.40 0.32 33.85
C ALA A 243 -11.60 0.52 32.91
N GLY A 244 -11.36 0.67 31.60
CA GLY A 244 -12.42 0.73 30.59
C GLY A 244 -13.26 -0.53 30.55
N LYS A 245 -12.64 -1.71 30.58
CA LYS A 245 -13.35 -3.01 30.65
C LYS A 245 -14.15 -3.18 31.94
N MET A 246 -13.59 -2.78 33.09
CA MET A 246 -14.27 -2.89 34.39
C MET A 246 -15.48 -1.98 34.50
N THR A 247 -15.43 -0.80 33.87
CA THR A 247 -16.51 0.20 33.90
C THR A 247 -17.51 0.05 32.75
N GLY A 248 -17.18 -0.73 31.72
CA GLY A 248 -17.94 -0.80 30.46
C GLY A 248 -17.77 0.42 29.56
N ILE A 249 -16.81 1.32 29.86
CA ILE A 249 -16.49 2.53 29.10
C ILE A 249 -15.21 2.25 28.31
N GLU A 250 -15.33 1.44 27.26
CA GLU A 250 -14.18 1.01 26.46
C GLU A 250 -13.75 2.08 25.43
N ASN A 251 -12.44 2.19 25.19
CA ASN A 251 -11.83 3.02 24.14
C ASN A 251 -12.18 4.52 24.17
N LYS A 252 -12.56 5.06 25.34
CA LYS A 252 -12.81 6.50 25.52
C LYS A 252 -11.76 7.24 26.32
N ILE A 253 -10.82 6.57 26.98
CA ILE A 253 -9.82 7.24 27.84
C ILE A 253 -8.51 7.46 27.08
N ASN A 254 -8.12 8.72 26.88
CA ASN A 254 -6.86 9.11 26.29
C ASN A 254 -5.87 9.48 27.40
N ILE A 255 -4.80 8.70 27.54
CA ILE A 255 -3.85 8.82 28.66
C ILE A 255 -2.51 9.37 28.18
N GLN A 256 -2.11 10.50 28.75
CA GLN A 256 -0.80 11.11 28.49
C GLN A 256 0.09 10.99 29.73
N VAL A 257 1.26 10.37 29.57
CA VAL A 257 2.21 10.16 30.67
C VAL A 257 3.40 11.09 30.49
N TYR A 258 3.66 11.89 31.51
CA TYR A 258 4.79 12.80 31.57
C TYR A 258 5.68 12.44 32.76
N ILE A 259 6.98 12.54 32.55
CA ILE A 259 7.95 12.57 33.64
C ILE A 259 8.13 14.02 34.10
N LEU A 260 8.41 14.23 35.39
CA LEU A 260 8.44 15.53 36.04
C LEU A 260 9.45 16.47 35.38
N THR A 261 10.64 15.97 35.06
CA THR A 261 11.69 16.78 34.42
C THR A 261 11.26 17.30 33.04
N ASP A 262 10.71 16.45 32.16
CA ASP A 262 10.15 16.86 30.86
C ASP A 262 9.02 17.87 31.03
N PHE A 263 8.08 17.59 31.95
CA PHE A 263 6.92 18.45 32.17
C PHE A 263 7.36 19.85 32.63
N TRP A 264 8.37 19.92 33.51
CA TRP A 264 8.95 21.17 33.97
C TRP A 264 9.62 21.97 32.84
N GLU A 265 10.39 21.32 31.96
CA GLU A 265 10.96 21.99 30.80
C GLU A 265 9.86 22.51 29.85
N PHE A 266 8.80 21.73 29.61
CA PHE A 266 7.67 22.19 28.80
C PHE A 266 6.92 23.39 29.42
N ILE A 267 6.87 23.50 30.75
CA ILE A 267 6.34 24.70 31.42
C ILE A 267 7.24 25.91 31.11
N LYS A 268 8.57 25.76 31.23
CA LYS A 268 9.53 26.84 30.95
C LYS A 268 9.49 27.29 29.49
N GLU A 269 9.35 26.35 28.57
CA GLU A 269 9.29 26.58 27.12
C GLU A 269 7.92 27.01 26.61
N ALA A 270 6.95 27.24 27.50
CA ALA A 270 5.63 27.70 27.11
C ALA A 270 4.84 26.75 26.19
N ASN A 271 5.02 25.43 26.37
CA ASN A 271 4.35 24.47 25.51
C ASN A 271 2.81 24.65 25.56
N PRO A 272 2.12 24.90 24.43
CA PRO A 272 0.70 25.21 24.40
C PRO A 272 -0.20 24.12 25.00
N ILE A 273 0.19 22.85 24.84
CA ILE A 273 -0.55 21.71 25.38
C ILE A 273 -0.45 21.73 26.91
N ILE A 274 0.77 21.90 27.44
CA ILE A 274 1.00 21.96 28.89
C ILE A 274 0.33 23.19 29.52
N PHE A 275 0.33 24.32 28.83
CA PHE A 275 -0.40 25.52 29.29
C PHE A 275 -1.91 25.29 29.34
N THR A 276 -2.46 24.58 28.36
CA THR A 276 -3.88 24.19 28.36
C THR A 276 -4.18 23.24 29.53
N PHE A 277 -3.31 22.26 29.76
CA PHE A 277 -3.41 21.33 30.89
C PHE A 277 -3.35 22.02 32.24
N LEU A 278 -2.41 22.95 32.44
CA LEU A 278 -2.30 23.72 33.67
C LEU A 278 -3.51 24.65 33.87
N ARG A 279 -3.95 25.35 32.83
CA ARG A 279 -5.06 26.30 32.92
C ARG A 279 -6.38 25.60 33.24
N ASP A 280 -6.73 24.59 32.45
CA ASP A 280 -8.06 24.01 32.47
C ASP A 280 -8.12 22.74 33.32
N GLY A 281 -7.01 22.01 33.51
CA GLY A 281 -7.01 20.71 34.17
C GLY A 281 -7.52 20.70 35.62
N VAL A 282 -8.23 19.62 35.98
CA VAL A 282 -8.78 19.35 37.31
C VAL A 282 -8.02 18.19 37.94
N PRO A 283 -7.27 18.41 39.04
CA PRO A 283 -6.46 17.37 39.65
C PRO A 283 -7.34 16.42 40.46
N PHE A 284 -7.42 15.16 40.06
CA PHE A 284 -8.07 14.10 40.85
C PHE A 284 -7.13 13.54 41.94
N TYR A 285 -5.84 13.86 41.82
CA TYR A 285 -4.81 13.67 42.81
C TYR A 285 -3.69 14.68 42.57
N ASP A 286 -3.22 15.35 43.62
CA ASP A 286 -2.04 16.22 43.57
C ASP A 286 -1.26 16.10 44.88
N ARG A 287 0.07 16.02 44.79
CA ARG A 287 0.97 16.07 45.95
C ARG A 287 1.36 17.48 46.37
N GLY A 288 0.64 18.48 45.88
CA GLY A 288 0.90 19.90 46.14
C GLY A 288 1.91 20.51 45.18
N ILE A 289 1.98 20.03 43.93
CA ILE A 289 2.83 20.62 42.88
C ILE A 289 1.99 21.19 41.76
N PHE A 290 0.96 20.46 41.30
CA PHE A 290 0.14 20.88 40.18
C PHE A 290 -0.65 22.16 40.49
N MET A 291 -1.30 22.25 41.66
CA MET A 291 -2.07 23.42 42.05
C MET A 291 -1.21 24.69 42.15
N PRO A 292 -0.01 24.68 42.77
CA PRO A 292 0.92 25.80 42.69
C PRO A 292 1.26 26.22 41.26
N TRP A 293 1.55 25.30 40.33
CA TRP A 293 1.81 25.66 38.93
C TRP A 293 0.59 26.32 38.27
N LYS A 294 -0.61 25.76 38.47
CA LYS A 294 -1.86 26.34 37.98
C LYS A 294 -2.07 27.76 38.51
N GLN A 295 -1.87 27.98 39.81
CA GLN A 295 -1.99 29.31 40.42
C GLN A 295 -0.93 30.29 39.89
N LEU A 296 0.32 29.86 39.75
CA LEU A 296 1.40 30.68 39.19
C LEU A 296 1.10 31.07 37.73
N LEU A 297 0.49 30.18 36.94
CA LEU A 297 0.02 30.49 35.61
C LEU A 297 -1.12 31.53 35.64
N GLN A 298 -2.11 31.37 36.52
CA GLN A 298 -3.23 32.31 36.68
C GLN A 298 -2.77 33.71 37.16
N MET A 299 -1.74 33.76 38.00
CA MET A 299 -1.10 35.01 38.44
C MET A 299 -0.19 35.64 37.35
N GLY A 300 -0.03 34.99 36.20
CA GLY A 300 0.86 35.43 35.12
C GLY A 300 2.34 35.38 35.49
N ARG A 301 2.73 34.53 36.45
CA ARG A 301 4.13 34.29 36.86
C ARG A 301 4.83 33.27 35.96
N ILE A 302 4.08 32.28 35.48
CA ILE A 302 4.52 31.42 34.37
C ILE A 302 4.15 32.16 33.08
N LYS A 303 5.17 32.69 32.38
CA LYS A 303 5.01 33.43 31.13
C LYS A 303 5.69 32.68 30.00
N PRO A 304 5.21 32.80 28.75
CA PRO A 304 5.97 32.34 27.61
C PRO A 304 7.34 33.00 27.56
N SER A 305 8.40 32.22 27.35
CA SER A 305 9.73 32.78 27.19
C SER A 305 9.84 33.52 25.84
N PRO A 306 10.68 34.58 25.72
CA PRO A 306 10.95 35.20 24.43
C PRO A 306 11.39 34.19 23.36
N GLU A 307 12.19 33.20 23.74
CA GLU A 307 12.67 32.13 22.85
C GLU A 307 11.51 31.25 22.35
N ALA A 308 10.53 30.94 23.21
CA ALA A 308 9.34 30.19 22.81
C ALA A 308 8.51 30.99 21.80
N ILE A 309 8.31 32.30 22.04
CA ILE A 309 7.59 33.19 21.12
C ILE A 309 8.30 33.24 19.76
N ASP A 310 9.63 33.43 19.76
CA ASP A 310 10.44 33.46 18.54
C ASP A 310 10.41 32.12 17.80
N MET A 311 10.48 31.00 18.52
CA MET A 311 10.35 29.66 17.94
C MET A 311 8.99 29.49 17.25
N PHE A 312 7.88 29.86 17.90
CA PHE A 312 6.55 29.77 17.30
C PHE A 312 6.44 30.66 16.05
N MET A 313 6.95 31.89 16.11
CA MET A 313 6.99 32.79 14.95
C MET A 313 7.82 32.23 13.80
N HIS A 314 8.99 31.66 14.10
CA HIS A 314 9.89 31.10 13.09
C HIS A 314 9.37 29.79 12.47
N SER A 315 8.60 29.00 13.24
CA SER A 315 8.02 27.74 12.77
C SER A 315 7.11 27.93 11.55
N GLY A 316 6.35 29.04 11.49
CA GLY A 316 5.51 29.38 10.33
C GLY A 316 6.34 29.57 9.06
N SER A 317 7.45 30.30 9.17
CA SER A 317 8.38 30.52 8.06
C SER A 317 9.01 29.22 7.57
N GLN A 318 9.48 28.37 8.49
CA GLN A 318 10.05 27.06 8.16
C GLN A 318 9.04 26.14 7.47
N ILE A 319 7.78 26.15 7.92
CA ILE A 319 6.70 25.39 7.28
C ILE A 319 6.47 25.90 5.84
N MET A 320 6.49 27.22 5.63
CA MET A 320 6.35 27.79 4.28
C MET A 320 7.53 27.46 3.36
N GLU A 321 8.76 27.41 3.88
CA GLU A 321 9.92 26.91 3.11
C GLU A 321 9.74 25.44 2.71
N ARG A 322 9.24 24.60 3.62
CA ARG A 322 8.92 23.20 3.33
C ARG A 322 7.84 23.06 2.25
N VAL A 323 6.82 23.92 2.27
CA VAL A 323 5.79 23.95 1.20
C VAL A 323 6.42 24.30 -0.14
N ASN A 324 7.27 25.33 -0.20
CA ASN A 324 7.98 25.69 -1.44
C ASN A 324 8.89 24.57 -1.95
N TRP A 325 9.54 23.84 -1.04
CA TRP A 325 10.38 22.70 -1.42
C TRP A 325 9.55 21.57 -2.05
N LYS A 326 8.41 21.22 -1.44
CA LYS A 326 7.48 20.22 -2.01
C LYS A 326 6.95 20.61 -3.39
N LEU A 327 6.61 21.88 -3.60
CA LEU A 327 6.16 22.37 -4.92
C LEU A 327 7.25 22.22 -6.00
N LYS A 328 8.52 22.44 -5.63
CA LYS A 328 9.65 22.21 -6.54
C LYS A 328 9.83 20.73 -6.84
N GLU A 329 9.80 19.89 -5.80
CA GLU A 329 9.96 18.43 -5.92
C GLU A 329 8.96 17.83 -6.91
N ILE A 330 7.68 18.22 -6.81
CA ILE A 330 6.62 17.78 -7.72
C ILE A 330 6.97 18.08 -9.19
N VAL A 331 7.52 19.25 -9.49
CA VAL A 331 7.83 19.62 -10.88
C VAL A 331 9.17 19.04 -11.33
N MET A 332 10.19 19.08 -10.47
CA MET A 332 11.56 18.67 -10.79
C MET A 332 11.70 17.16 -10.96
N GLU A 333 11.01 16.37 -10.15
CA GLU A 333 11.18 14.92 -10.11
C GLU A 333 9.93 14.24 -10.65
N ASP A 334 8.77 14.40 -10.01
CA ASP A 334 7.58 13.62 -10.34
C ASP A 334 7.08 13.90 -11.76
N LEU A 335 6.76 15.16 -12.08
CA LEU A 335 6.24 15.54 -13.38
C LEU A 335 7.30 15.40 -14.48
N PHE A 336 8.56 15.70 -14.19
CA PHE A 336 9.63 15.51 -15.15
C PHE A 336 9.76 14.05 -15.59
N TYR A 337 9.88 13.10 -14.67
CA TYR A 337 10.02 11.70 -15.02
C TYR A 337 8.73 11.07 -15.56
N ALA A 338 7.57 11.58 -15.13
CA ALA A 338 6.28 11.18 -15.69
C ALA A 338 6.14 11.53 -17.18
N LEU A 339 6.83 12.57 -17.66
CA LEU A 339 6.83 12.96 -19.08
C LEU A 339 7.98 12.33 -19.85
N LEU A 340 9.18 12.35 -19.27
CA LEU A 340 10.39 11.90 -19.95
C LEU A 340 10.37 10.39 -20.20
N THR A 341 10.11 9.60 -19.17
CA THR A 341 10.27 8.14 -19.23
C THR A 341 9.32 7.50 -20.26
N PRO A 342 8.01 7.85 -20.29
CA PRO A 342 7.12 7.33 -21.31
C PRO A 342 7.47 7.80 -22.72
N SER A 343 8.02 9.00 -22.88
CA SER A 343 8.52 9.49 -24.18
C SER A 343 9.69 8.66 -24.69
N GLN A 344 10.67 8.39 -23.83
CA GLN A 344 11.79 7.50 -24.15
C GLN A 344 11.30 6.09 -24.48
N ALA A 345 10.32 5.58 -23.74
CA ALA A 345 9.71 4.28 -24.03
C ALA A 345 8.98 4.25 -25.38
N ALA A 346 8.32 5.34 -25.81
CA ALA A 346 7.74 5.43 -27.15
C ALA A 346 8.82 5.34 -28.24
N ILE A 347 9.97 6.01 -28.04
CA ILE A 347 11.12 5.94 -28.95
C ILE A 347 11.69 4.51 -29.00
N MET A 348 11.81 3.85 -27.84
CA MET A 348 12.25 2.45 -27.74
C MET A 348 11.31 1.50 -28.46
N LEU A 349 10.00 1.68 -28.30
CA LEU A 349 8.99 0.88 -28.98
C LEU A 349 9.07 1.03 -30.51
N TYR A 350 9.46 2.21 -30.98
CA TYR A 350 9.71 2.47 -32.40
C TYR A 350 11.03 1.82 -32.91
N GLY A 351 11.89 1.33 -32.00
CA GLY A 351 13.12 0.61 -32.31
C GLY A 351 14.40 1.44 -32.20
N VAL A 352 14.34 2.61 -31.56
CA VAL A 352 15.50 3.50 -31.37
C VAL A 352 15.90 3.47 -29.88
N PRO A 353 17.19 3.38 -29.53
CA PRO A 353 17.61 3.40 -28.12
C PRO A 353 17.18 4.69 -27.42
N PRO A 354 16.90 4.66 -26.11
CA PRO A 354 16.39 5.83 -25.40
C PRO A 354 17.46 6.95 -25.38
N PRO A 355 17.15 8.15 -25.89
CA PRO A 355 18.09 9.26 -25.92
C PRO A 355 18.21 9.93 -24.54
N THR A 356 19.17 10.83 -24.36
CA THR A 356 19.28 11.59 -23.11
C THR A 356 18.08 12.54 -22.91
N PRO A 357 17.82 13.05 -21.68
CA PRO A 357 16.71 13.98 -21.46
C PRO A 357 16.72 15.20 -22.38
N LYS A 358 17.91 15.74 -22.68
CA LYS A 358 18.05 16.91 -23.56
C LYS A 358 17.73 16.59 -25.02
N GLU A 359 18.04 15.38 -25.47
CA GLU A 359 17.85 14.93 -26.85
C GLU A 359 16.44 14.38 -27.08
N THR A 360 15.76 13.91 -26.03
CA THR A 360 14.43 13.27 -26.15
C THR A 360 13.43 14.12 -26.92
N PRO A 361 13.23 15.43 -26.66
CA PRO A 361 12.31 16.24 -27.45
C PRO A 361 12.69 16.33 -28.95
N ILE A 362 13.99 16.35 -29.25
CA ILE A 362 14.50 16.44 -30.63
C ILE A 362 14.14 15.16 -31.37
N VAL A 363 14.44 14.00 -30.77
CA VAL A 363 14.14 12.68 -31.36
C VAL A 363 12.62 12.47 -31.49
N MET A 364 11.83 12.87 -30.48
CA MET A 364 10.36 12.83 -30.54
C MET A 364 9.82 13.63 -31.72
N ARG A 365 10.39 14.82 -31.98
CA ARG A 365 10.00 15.70 -33.08
C ARG A 365 10.37 15.09 -34.43
N ASP A 366 11.58 14.58 -34.57
CA ASP A 366 12.03 14.00 -35.84
C ASP A 366 11.26 12.73 -36.21
N LEU A 367 11.04 11.83 -35.24
CA LEU A 367 10.32 10.59 -35.48
C LEU A 367 8.81 10.81 -35.58
N PHE A 368 8.19 11.39 -34.55
CA PHE A 368 6.73 11.35 -34.44
C PHE A 368 6.03 12.59 -34.97
N VAL A 369 6.71 13.73 -35.15
CA VAL A 369 6.10 14.93 -35.77
C VAL A 369 6.44 14.99 -37.26
N LYS A 370 7.72 14.88 -37.64
CA LYS A 370 8.16 15.05 -39.03
C LYS A 370 7.96 13.81 -39.89
N LYS A 371 8.47 12.66 -39.43
CA LYS A 371 8.43 11.40 -40.20
C LYS A 371 7.04 10.76 -40.18
N GLU A 372 6.56 10.39 -39.01
CA GLU A 372 5.29 9.64 -38.86
C GLU A 372 4.05 10.55 -38.76
N LYS A 373 4.22 11.84 -38.44
CA LYS A 373 3.13 12.84 -38.26
C LYS A 373 2.05 12.42 -37.27
N LEU A 374 2.42 11.65 -36.25
CA LEU A 374 1.55 11.22 -35.16
C LEU A 374 1.42 12.32 -34.10
N LEU A 375 2.51 12.97 -33.69
CA LEU A 375 2.49 14.05 -32.71
C LEU A 375 2.42 15.44 -33.35
N THR A 376 1.97 16.42 -32.56
CA THR A 376 2.06 17.84 -32.91
C THR A 376 3.24 18.51 -32.19
N GLU A 377 3.68 19.65 -32.73
CA GLU A 377 4.75 20.44 -32.13
C GLU A 377 4.41 20.89 -30.70
N ALA A 378 3.15 21.28 -30.46
CA ALA A 378 2.68 21.69 -29.13
C ALA A 378 2.80 20.57 -28.09
N GLN A 379 2.57 19.32 -28.49
CA GLN A 379 2.69 18.16 -27.59
C GLN A 379 4.15 17.93 -27.20
N VAL A 380 5.09 17.97 -28.15
CA VAL A 380 6.52 17.85 -27.85
C VAL A 380 7.01 19.03 -26.99
N GLY A 381 6.45 20.23 -27.21
CA GLY A 381 6.74 21.42 -26.42
C GLY A 381 6.43 21.28 -24.91
N ILE A 382 5.46 20.44 -24.53
CA ILE A 382 5.16 20.16 -23.11
C ILE A 382 6.38 19.50 -22.42
N LEU A 383 6.97 18.49 -23.07
CA LEU A 383 8.15 17.79 -22.57
C LEU A 383 9.36 18.74 -22.51
N GLU A 384 9.57 19.54 -23.56
CA GLU A 384 10.68 20.49 -23.63
C GLU A 384 10.61 21.57 -22.53
N LYS A 385 9.39 22.08 -22.25
CA LYS A 385 9.14 23.03 -21.15
C LYS A 385 9.47 22.40 -19.79
N ALA A 386 9.08 21.15 -19.56
CA ALA A 386 9.38 20.44 -18.30
C ALA A 386 10.89 20.24 -18.08
N ILE A 387 11.63 19.85 -19.13
CA ILE A 387 13.09 19.70 -19.07
C ILE A 387 13.77 21.04 -18.78
N THR A 388 13.30 22.12 -19.39
CA THR A 388 13.86 23.47 -19.22
C THR A 388 13.65 23.96 -17.79
N VAL A 389 12.42 23.87 -17.29
CA VAL A 389 12.10 24.32 -15.94
C VAL A 389 12.82 23.51 -14.87
N ARG A 390 12.99 22.19 -15.06
CA ARG A 390 13.82 21.38 -14.15
C ARG A 390 15.24 21.92 -14.06
N LYS A 391 15.89 22.19 -15.19
CA LYS A 391 17.26 22.75 -15.21
C LYS A 391 17.35 24.12 -14.57
N GLU A 392 16.36 24.98 -14.78
CA GLU A 392 16.31 26.31 -14.14
C GLU A 392 16.20 26.20 -12.62
N LEU A 393 15.47 25.20 -12.12
CA LEU A 393 15.33 24.94 -10.68
C LEU A 393 16.60 24.29 -10.11
N GLU A 394 17.23 23.34 -10.82
CA GLU A 394 18.50 22.70 -10.44
C GLU A 394 19.65 23.72 -10.34
N HIS A 395 19.77 24.62 -11.31
CA HIS A 395 20.80 25.66 -11.33
C HIS A 395 20.46 26.86 -10.43
N GLY A 396 19.29 26.88 -9.80
CA GLY A 396 18.85 27.95 -8.92
C GLY A 396 18.58 29.29 -9.61
N THR A 397 18.48 29.31 -10.95
CA THR A 397 18.08 30.50 -11.72
C THR A 397 16.60 30.81 -11.49
N LYS A 398 15.78 29.77 -11.28
CA LYS A 398 14.40 29.90 -10.78
C LYS A 398 14.34 29.45 -9.32
N LYS A 399 14.10 30.39 -8.40
CA LYS A 399 14.10 30.12 -6.95
C LYS A 399 12.74 29.76 -6.36
N VAL A 400 11.64 30.14 -6.99
CA VAL A 400 10.29 29.91 -6.46
C VAL A 400 9.37 29.44 -7.59
N LEU A 401 8.55 28.45 -7.29
CA LEU A 401 7.47 27.94 -8.14
C LEU A 401 6.16 28.28 -7.45
N THR A 402 5.26 28.96 -8.15
CA THR A 402 3.93 29.24 -7.63
C THR A 402 3.02 28.03 -7.79
N GLY A 403 2.03 27.87 -6.91
CA GLY A 403 1.05 26.78 -7.02
C GLY A 403 0.27 26.81 -8.35
N LYS A 404 0.07 27.99 -8.96
CA LYS A 404 -0.57 28.12 -10.28
C LYS A 404 0.29 27.51 -11.39
N GLU A 405 1.59 27.74 -11.36
CA GLU A 405 2.51 27.14 -12.34
C GLU A 405 2.54 25.62 -12.19
N VAL A 406 2.56 25.11 -10.95
CA VAL A 406 2.50 23.66 -10.70
C VAL A 406 1.21 23.04 -11.24
N ASP A 407 0.05 23.70 -11.03
CA ASP A 407 -1.24 23.26 -11.58
C ASP A 407 -1.25 23.24 -13.12
N GLU A 408 -0.65 24.25 -13.76
CA GLU A 408 -0.49 24.28 -15.22
C GLU A 408 0.39 23.12 -15.71
N PHE A 409 1.53 22.88 -15.06
CA PHE A 409 2.42 21.75 -15.37
C PHE A 409 1.71 20.41 -15.22
N PHE A 410 0.93 20.25 -14.16
CA PHE A 410 0.17 19.04 -13.89
C PHE A 410 -0.88 18.76 -14.98
N LYS A 411 -1.65 19.79 -15.39
CA LYS A 411 -2.64 19.65 -16.48
C LYS A 411 -1.99 19.29 -17.81
N ASN A 412 -0.93 20.01 -18.18
CA ASN A 412 -0.18 19.71 -19.40
C ASN A 412 0.36 18.27 -19.37
N ALA A 413 0.83 17.81 -18.21
CA ALA A 413 1.33 16.45 -18.07
C ALA A 413 0.24 15.40 -18.26
N GLN A 414 -0.95 15.60 -17.69
CA GLN A 414 -2.09 14.69 -17.89
C GLN A 414 -2.50 14.58 -19.36
N ASP A 415 -2.56 15.72 -20.06
CA ASP A 415 -2.95 15.73 -21.47
C ASP A 415 -1.88 15.08 -22.35
N TYR A 416 -0.60 15.29 -22.04
CA TYR A 416 0.51 14.66 -22.72
C TYR A 416 0.56 13.14 -22.52
N ILE A 417 0.36 12.66 -21.28
CA ILE A 417 0.33 11.21 -20.99
C ILE A 417 -0.79 10.52 -21.77
N LYS A 418 -2.01 11.09 -21.77
CA LYS A 418 -3.12 10.55 -22.58
C LYS A 418 -2.76 10.49 -24.07
N ARG A 419 -2.07 11.51 -24.59
CA ARG A 419 -1.60 11.49 -25.97
C ARG A 419 -0.55 10.40 -26.21
N LEU A 420 0.38 10.20 -25.27
CA LEU A 420 1.39 9.14 -25.38
C LEU A 420 0.74 7.75 -25.37
N GLU A 421 -0.24 7.47 -24.52
CA GLU A 421 -0.96 6.19 -24.56
C GLU A 421 -1.55 5.89 -25.93
N GLN A 422 -2.09 6.91 -26.59
CA GLN A 422 -2.59 6.80 -27.96
C GLN A 422 -1.45 6.59 -28.97
N LEU A 423 -0.31 7.28 -28.79
CA LEU A 423 0.88 7.12 -29.63
C LEU A 423 1.43 5.70 -29.55
N PHE A 424 1.47 5.08 -28.37
CA PHE A 424 1.93 3.71 -28.21
C PHE A 424 1.10 2.72 -29.05
N LYS A 425 -0.23 2.90 -29.09
CA LYS A 425 -1.12 2.08 -29.92
C LYS A 425 -0.85 2.29 -31.41
N GLU A 426 -0.61 3.54 -31.81
CA GLU A 426 -0.28 3.89 -33.19
C GLU A 426 1.07 3.28 -33.62
N ILE A 427 2.10 3.37 -32.79
CA ILE A 427 3.41 2.75 -33.05
C ILE A 427 3.30 1.22 -33.11
N GLN A 428 2.57 0.58 -32.19
CA GLN A 428 2.35 -0.87 -32.22
C GLN A 428 1.70 -1.30 -33.51
N LYS A 429 0.66 -0.58 -33.95
CA LYS A 429 -0.03 -0.88 -35.21
C LYS A 429 0.94 -0.77 -36.39
N LEU A 430 1.73 0.30 -36.46
CA LEU A 430 2.74 0.48 -37.53
C LEU A 430 3.76 -0.66 -37.53
N LYS A 431 4.26 -1.08 -36.36
CA LYS A 431 5.23 -2.19 -36.24
C LYS A 431 4.64 -3.55 -36.58
N GLU A 432 3.39 -3.80 -36.17
CA GLU A 432 2.64 -4.99 -36.55
C GLU A 432 2.48 -5.06 -38.09
N GLU A 433 2.17 -3.94 -38.74
CA GLU A 433 2.04 -3.85 -40.20
C GLU A 433 3.41 -4.01 -40.92
N GLU A 434 4.48 -3.35 -40.46
CA GLU A 434 5.85 -3.53 -40.99
C GLU A 434 6.32 -4.99 -40.92
N SER A 435 5.96 -5.71 -39.85
CA SER A 435 6.34 -7.12 -39.68
C SER A 435 5.78 -8.04 -40.78
N VAL A 436 4.63 -7.69 -41.38
CA VAL A 436 4.03 -8.44 -42.50
C VAL A 436 4.93 -8.37 -43.73
N VAL A 437 5.55 -7.22 -43.98
CA VAL A 437 6.47 -7.03 -45.11
C VAL A 437 7.71 -7.90 -44.93
N HIS A 438 8.35 -7.86 -43.77
CA HIS A 438 9.53 -8.69 -43.48
C HIS A 438 9.21 -10.18 -43.53
N VAL A 439 8.04 -10.58 -43.04
CA VAL A 439 7.60 -11.97 -43.10
C VAL A 439 7.36 -12.42 -44.55
N TYR A 440 6.73 -11.57 -45.38
CA TYR A 440 6.59 -11.84 -46.81
C TYR A 440 7.96 -12.00 -47.49
N GLU A 441 8.92 -11.09 -47.26
CA GLU A 441 10.27 -11.18 -47.83
C GLU A 441 11.00 -12.47 -47.43
N ASN A 442 10.86 -12.88 -46.17
CA ASN A 442 11.44 -14.13 -45.65
C ASN A 442 10.81 -15.36 -46.32
N VAL A 443 9.48 -15.39 -46.42
CA VAL A 443 8.74 -16.48 -47.10
C VAL A 443 9.16 -16.57 -48.56
N VAL A 444 9.20 -15.45 -49.26
CA VAL A 444 9.65 -15.33 -50.66
C VAL A 444 11.07 -15.88 -50.83
N THR A 445 11.99 -15.53 -49.94
CA THR A 445 13.38 -16.01 -49.98
C THR A 445 13.45 -17.53 -49.80
N ILE A 446 12.76 -18.09 -48.81
CA ILE A 446 12.71 -19.53 -48.58
C ILE A 446 12.07 -20.27 -49.76
N VAL A 447 10.99 -19.73 -50.32
CA VAL A 447 10.33 -20.30 -51.50
C VAL A 447 11.30 -20.36 -52.68
N ARG A 448 12.06 -19.29 -52.94
CA ARG A 448 13.10 -19.30 -54.00
C ARG A 448 14.14 -20.37 -53.74
N ASP A 449 14.58 -20.55 -52.50
CA ASP A 449 15.59 -21.56 -52.17
C ASP A 449 15.07 -23.00 -52.32
N VAL A 450 13.79 -23.25 -51.99
CA VAL A 450 13.14 -24.54 -52.28
C VAL A 450 13.03 -24.77 -53.79
N LEU A 451 12.64 -23.74 -54.56
CA LEU A 451 12.53 -23.84 -56.02
C LEU A 451 13.88 -24.05 -56.71
N LYS A 452 14.97 -23.47 -56.19
CA LYS A 452 16.34 -23.74 -56.68
C LYS A 452 16.71 -25.22 -56.54
N LEU A 453 16.32 -25.87 -55.45
CA LEU A 453 16.53 -27.32 -55.29
C LEU A 453 15.76 -28.15 -56.32
N GLU A 454 14.74 -27.59 -56.96
CA GLU A 454 14.00 -28.23 -58.05
C GLU A 454 14.50 -27.84 -59.44
N GLY A 455 15.65 -27.15 -59.53
CA GLY A 455 16.26 -26.76 -60.79
C GLY A 455 15.75 -25.43 -61.35
N VAL A 456 15.02 -24.64 -60.56
CA VAL A 456 14.54 -23.31 -60.97
C VAL A 456 15.47 -22.22 -60.40
N GLU A 457 16.35 -21.67 -61.24
CA GLU A 457 17.38 -20.73 -60.77
C GLU A 457 16.85 -19.32 -60.44
N LYS A 458 15.86 -18.82 -61.19
CA LYS A 458 15.33 -17.45 -61.04
C LYS A 458 13.83 -17.41 -61.23
N VAL A 459 13.14 -16.74 -60.30
CA VAL A 459 11.70 -16.53 -60.32
C VAL A 459 11.39 -15.12 -59.81
N SER A 460 10.56 -14.39 -60.56
CA SER A 460 10.05 -13.07 -60.17
C SER A 460 8.91 -13.20 -59.16
N ASP A 461 8.66 -12.19 -58.33
CA ASP A 461 7.61 -12.24 -57.30
C ASP A 461 6.22 -12.46 -57.90
N LYS A 462 5.95 -11.88 -59.07
CA LYS A 462 4.67 -12.02 -59.77
C LYS A 462 4.42 -13.44 -60.27
N GLU A 463 5.47 -14.15 -60.64
CA GLU A 463 5.37 -15.51 -61.19
C GLU A 463 5.53 -16.58 -60.10
N MET A 464 5.96 -16.18 -58.90
CA MET A 464 6.31 -17.08 -57.79
C MET A 464 5.21 -18.06 -57.44
N ILE A 465 3.98 -17.57 -57.29
CA ILE A 465 2.84 -18.42 -56.94
C ILE A 465 2.57 -19.46 -58.04
N GLY A 466 2.62 -19.06 -59.30
CA GLY A 466 2.39 -19.96 -60.44
C GLY A 466 3.48 -21.01 -60.60
N VAL A 467 4.74 -20.63 -60.42
CA VAL A 467 5.89 -21.56 -60.47
C VAL A 467 5.85 -22.51 -59.28
N PHE A 468 5.55 -22.03 -58.07
CA PHE A 468 5.38 -22.86 -56.88
C PHE A 468 4.28 -23.92 -57.07
N GLU A 469 3.14 -23.53 -57.63
CA GLU A 469 2.03 -24.43 -57.94
C GLU A 469 2.45 -25.51 -58.95
N LYS A 470 3.13 -25.12 -60.04
CA LYS A 470 3.56 -26.06 -61.09
C LYS A 470 4.65 -27.03 -60.62
N GLU A 471 5.70 -26.54 -59.97
CA GLU A 471 6.91 -27.34 -59.71
C GLU A 471 6.86 -28.11 -58.39
N LEU A 472 6.06 -27.66 -57.42
CA LEU A 472 5.99 -28.27 -56.09
C LEU A 472 4.63 -28.92 -55.78
N ILE A 473 3.51 -28.34 -56.24
CA ILE A 473 2.18 -28.90 -55.96
C ILE A 473 1.77 -29.93 -57.01
N HIS A 474 1.78 -29.58 -58.31
CA HIS A 474 1.37 -30.50 -59.37
C HIS A 474 2.26 -31.75 -59.46
N GLN A 475 3.53 -31.63 -59.07
CA GLN A 475 4.47 -32.75 -59.01
C GLN A 475 4.34 -33.58 -57.71
N GLY A 476 3.37 -33.25 -56.85
CA GLY A 476 3.07 -33.99 -55.62
C GLY A 476 4.14 -33.87 -54.52
N ARG A 477 5.05 -32.90 -54.63
CA ARG A 477 6.17 -32.73 -53.68
C ARG A 477 5.76 -32.03 -52.39
N ILE A 478 4.79 -31.11 -52.49
CA ILE A 478 4.23 -30.33 -51.39
C ILE A 478 2.70 -30.40 -51.41
N PRO A 479 2.03 -30.56 -50.25
CA PRO A 479 0.56 -30.53 -50.18
C PRO A 479 -0.05 -29.17 -50.58
N GLU A 480 -1.21 -29.19 -51.26
CA GLU A 480 -1.92 -27.99 -51.75
C GLU A 480 -2.22 -26.94 -50.67
N LYS A 481 -2.40 -27.35 -49.40
CA LYS A 481 -2.64 -26.42 -48.29
C LYS A 481 -1.57 -25.33 -48.17
N TYR A 482 -0.31 -25.63 -48.53
CA TYR A 482 0.80 -24.67 -48.44
C TYR A 482 0.77 -23.62 -49.57
N LEU A 483 0.20 -23.96 -50.73
CA LEU A 483 -0.07 -22.98 -51.78
C LEU A 483 -1.12 -21.95 -51.33
N ARG A 484 -2.15 -22.39 -50.59
CA ARG A 484 -3.15 -21.48 -50.00
C ARG A 484 -2.51 -20.54 -48.99
N LEU A 485 -1.62 -21.05 -48.14
CA LEU A 485 -0.86 -20.21 -47.20
C LEU A 485 0.01 -19.18 -47.94
N LEU A 486 0.72 -19.57 -49.00
CA LEU A 486 1.53 -18.64 -49.80
C LEU A 486 0.67 -17.54 -50.47
N LYS A 487 -0.49 -17.92 -51.04
CA LYS A 487 -1.47 -16.97 -51.63
C LYS A 487 -1.99 -15.99 -50.57
N ASP A 488 -2.33 -16.47 -49.38
CA ASP A 488 -2.79 -15.62 -48.27
C ASP A 488 -1.74 -14.61 -47.82
N ILE A 489 -0.46 -15.01 -47.74
CA ILE A 489 0.66 -14.14 -47.34
C ILE A 489 0.93 -13.09 -48.43
N SER A 490 0.89 -13.48 -49.71
CA SER A 490 1.03 -12.55 -50.83
C SER A 490 -0.10 -11.53 -50.87
N LYS A 491 -1.34 -11.97 -50.66
CA LYS A 491 -2.50 -11.08 -50.58
C LYS A 491 -2.38 -10.10 -49.40
N ALA A 492 -1.91 -10.55 -48.25
CA ALA A 492 -1.69 -9.68 -47.11
C ALA A 492 -0.64 -8.59 -47.39
N LYS A 493 0.37 -8.88 -48.21
CA LYS A 493 1.34 -7.86 -48.66
C LYS A 493 0.68 -6.83 -49.60
N GLU A 494 -0.17 -7.28 -50.52
CA GLU A 494 -0.95 -6.38 -51.39
C GLU A 494 -1.92 -5.50 -50.59
N ASP A 495 -2.63 -6.08 -49.62
CA ASP A 495 -3.56 -5.37 -48.74
C ASP A 495 -2.80 -4.40 -47.82
N TYR A 496 -1.56 -4.71 -47.41
CA TYR A 496 -0.67 -3.76 -46.73
C TYR A 496 -0.30 -2.58 -47.65
N ASP A 497 0.15 -2.84 -48.88
CA ASP A 497 0.53 -1.79 -49.83
C ASP A 497 -0.67 -0.89 -50.20
N ALA A 498 -1.90 -1.43 -50.12
CA ALA A 498 -3.15 -0.72 -50.31
C ALA A 498 -3.73 -0.06 -49.04
N ASN A 499 -3.06 -0.16 -47.89
CA ASN A 499 -3.52 0.32 -46.57
C ASN A 499 -4.89 -0.26 -46.12
N LYS A 500 -5.18 -1.52 -46.45
CA LYS A 500 -6.44 -2.21 -46.14
C LYS A 500 -6.34 -3.27 -45.04
N LEU A 501 -5.13 -3.55 -44.56
CA LEU A 501 -4.88 -4.61 -43.60
C LEU A 501 -5.49 -4.31 -42.22
N ASN A 502 -6.21 -5.26 -41.64
CA ASN A 502 -6.70 -5.16 -40.26
C ASN A 502 -5.88 -6.00 -39.28
N LYS A 503 -5.99 -5.69 -37.97
CA LYS A 503 -5.19 -6.33 -36.92
C LYS A 503 -5.38 -7.86 -36.85
N LEU A 504 -6.59 -8.35 -37.09
CA LEU A 504 -6.89 -9.79 -37.06
C LEU A 504 -6.23 -10.50 -38.26
N GLU A 505 -6.24 -9.86 -39.43
CA GLU A 505 -5.55 -10.34 -40.63
C GLU A 505 -4.05 -10.41 -40.42
N VAL A 506 -3.43 -9.36 -39.86
CA VAL A 506 -1.99 -9.34 -39.53
C VAL A 506 -1.61 -10.55 -38.67
N GLN A 507 -2.30 -10.77 -37.54
CA GLN A 507 -1.99 -11.88 -36.64
C GLN A 507 -2.18 -13.24 -37.30
N ASN A 508 -3.23 -13.40 -38.10
CA ASN A 508 -3.46 -14.62 -38.85
C ASN A 508 -2.36 -14.88 -39.88
N VAL A 509 -1.89 -13.84 -40.58
CA VAL A 509 -0.82 -13.94 -41.57
C VAL A 509 0.50 -14.30 -40.91
N LEU A 510 0.85 -13.69 -39.77
CA LEU A 510 2.06 -14.04 -39.01
C LEU A 510 2.05 -15.52 -38.59
N LYS A 511 0.93 -16.01 -38.06
CA LYS A 511 0.79 -17.42 -37.68
C LYS A 511 0.90 -18.36 -38.89
N LYS A 512 0.16 -18.07 -39.96
CA LYS A 512 0.19 -18.84 -41.22
C LYS A 512 1.58 -18.87 -41.85
N SER A 513 2.30 -17.75 -41.78
CA SER A 513 3.66 -17.64 -42.31
C SER A 513 4.64 -18.50 -41.55
N ASN A 514 4.57 -18.55 -40.21
CA ASN A 514 5.40 -19.45 -39.41
C ASN A 514 5.15 -20.92 -39.75
N ASP A 515 3.89 -21.32 -39.96
CA ASP A 515 3.56 -22.69 -40.36
C ASP A 515 4.15 -23.05 -41.75
N LEU A 516 4.08 -22.11 -42.70
CA LEU A 516 4.67 -22.28 -44.03
C LEU A 516 6.19 -22.32 -43.98
N ILE A 517 6.82 -21.37 -43.28
CA ILE A 517 8.29 -21.30 -43.10
C ILE A 517 8.80 -22.59 -42.49
N LYS A 518 8.20 -23.05 -41.38
CA LYS A 518 8.62 -24.27 -40.70
C LYS A 518 8.58 -25.48 -41.65
N PHE A 519 7.50 -25.61 -42.42
CA PHE A 519 7.36 -26.70 -43.38
C PHE A 519 8.37 -26.60 -44.53
N LEU A 520 8.55 -25.42 -45.13
CA LEU A 520 9.49 -25.24 -46.24
C LEU A 520 10.93 -25.46 -45.83
N VAL A 521 11.33 -24.96 -44.65
CA VAL A 521 12.66 -25.21 -44.08
C VAL A 521 12.84 -26.70 -43.80
N GLU A 522 11.86 -27.37 -43.21
CA GLU A 522 11.92 -28.81 -42.98
C GLU A 522 11.99 -29.60 -44.30
N HIS A 523 11.23 -29.20 -45.32
CA HIS A 523 11.28 -29.80 -46.66
C HIS A 523 12.67 -29.65 -47.28
N LEU A 524 13.25 -28.45 -47.21
CA LEU A 524 14.60 -28.14 -47.68
C LEU A 524 15.64 -29.01 -46.96
N GLN A 525 15.54 -29.14 -45.64
CA GLN A 525 16.42 -29.97 -44.83
C GLN A 525 16.28 -31.46 -45.15
N ARG A 526 15.05 -31.99 -45.27
CA ARG A 526 14.81 -33.40 -45.60
C ARG A 526 15.35 -33.76 -46.99
N LYS A 527 15.20 -32.87 -47.97
CA LYS A 527 15.70 -33.13 -49.33
C LYS A 527 17.24 -33.15 -49.35
N ARG A 528 17.88 -32.13 -48.79
CA ARG A 528 19.34 -32.09 -48.63
C ARG A 528 19.87 -33.26 -47.81
N GLY A 529 19.18 -33.64 -46.74
CA GLY A 529 19.53 -34.80 -45.92
C GLY A 529 19.46 -36.12 -46.70
N ARG A 530 18.44 -36.32 -47.53
CA ARG A 530 18.34 -37.52 -48.40
C ARG A 530 19.43 -37.57 -49.46
N GLU A 531 19.77 -36.44 -50.06
CA GLU A 531 20.88 -36.35 -51.02
C GLU A 531 22.20 -36.67 -50.31
N LEU A 532 22.41 -36.11 -49.13
CA LEU A 532 23.60 -36.37 -48.32
C LEU A 532 23.73 -37.85 -47.92
N GLU A 533 22.66 -38.50 -47.47
CA GLU A 533 22.69 -39.92 -47.12
C GLU A 533 22.99 -40.81 -48.34
N ARG A 534 22.58 -40.42 -49.56
CA ARG A 534 22.97 -41.14 -50.79
C ARG A 534 24.44 -40.99 -51.15
N ALA A 535 25.05 -39.88 -50.74
CA ALA A 535 26.47 -39.59 -50.95
C ALA A 535 27.38 -40.18 -49.85
N LYS A 536 26.79 -40.74 -48.79
CA LYS A 536 27.50 -41.33 -47.66
C LYS A 536 27.73 -42.84 -47.86
N LEU A 537 28.93 -43.26 -47.50
CA LEU A 537 29.30 -44.67 -47.36
C LEU A 537 29.65 -44.91 -45.90
N ARG A 538 28.96 -45.86 -45.27
CA ARG A 538 29.33 -46.29 -43.93
C ARG A 538 30.27 -47.47 -44.03
N VAL A 539 31.36 -47.36 -43.28
CA VAL A 539 32.48 -48.28 -43.31
C VAL A 539 32.63 -48.86 -41.91
N LYS A 540 32.77 -50.18 -41.79
CA LYS A 540 33.14 -50.83 -40.53
C LYS A 540 34.56 -51.36 -40.65
N HIS A 541 35.40 -51.06 -39.66
CA HIS A 541 36.77 -51.54 -39.58
C HIS A 541 37.08 -51.96 -38.14
N GLY A 542 37.39 -53.25 -37.95
CA GLY A 542 37.45 -53.85 -36.63
C GLY A 542 36.14 -53.65 -35.84
N ASN A 543 36.23 -52.95 -34.70
CA ASN A 543 35.09 -52.60 -33.84
C ASN A 543 34.60 -51.15 -34.00
N LYS A 544 35.10 -50.41 -34.99
CA LYS A 544 34.78 -48.99 -35.22
C LYS A 544 33.96 -48.80 -36.48
N PHE A 545 33.19 -47.71 -36.51
CA PHE A 545 32.38 -47.30 -37.66
C PHE A 545 32.89 -45.96 -38.19
N GLY A 546 33.29 -45.91 -39.45
CA GLY A 546 33.65 -44.71 -40.20
C GLY A 546 32.58 -44.31 -41.22
N GLU A 547 32.63 -43.06 -41.66
CA GLU A 547 31.72 -42.52 -42.70
C GLU A 547 32.53 -41.80 -43.77
N VAL A 548 32.24 -42.08 -45.03
CA VAL A 548 32.87 -41.41 -46.18
C VAL A 548 31.79 -40.69 -46.99
N ILE A 549 31.89 -39.37 -47.07
CA ILE A 549 30.98 -38.51 -47.82
C ILE A 549 31.64 -38.17 -49.15
N LEU A 550 31.06 -38.62 -50.26
CA LEU A 550 31.59 -38.41 -51.61
C LEU A 550 30.85 -37.24 -52.29
N LEU A 551 31.58 -36.14 -52.52
CA LEU A 551 31.09 -34.89 -53.11
C LEU A 551 31.78 -34.62 -54.45
N ASP A 552 31.39 -35.37 -55.48
CA ASP A 552 31.90 -35.32 -56.88
C ASP A 552 33.43 -35.39 -57.01
N LYS A 553 34.14 -34.28 -56.75
CA LYS A 553 35.61 -34.16 -56.82
C LYS A 553 36.32 -34.25 -55.47
N ILE A 554 35.59 -34.28 -54.37
CA ILE A 554 36.15 -34.29 -53.00
C ILE A 554 35.47 -35.36 -52.16
N ALA A 555 36.24 -36.08 -51.34
CA ALA A 555 35.74 -36.98 -50.32
C ALA A 555 36.08 -36.43 -48.93
N PHE A 556 35.12 -36.50 -48.00
CA PHE A 556 35.38 -36.34 -46.57
C PHE A 556 35.27 -37.71 -45.88
N ILE A 557 36.21 -38.00 -45.00
CA ILE A 557 36.37 -39.31 -44.36
C ILE A 557 36.40 -39.09 -42.85
N ILE A 558 35.38 -39.59 -42.16
CA ILE A 558 35.27 -39.64 -40.70
C ILE A 558 35.76 -41.02 -40.28
N HIS A 559 36.85 -41.08 -39.53
CA HIS A 559 37.50 -42.36 -39.19
C HIS A 559 36.72 -43.17 -38.15
N ASP A 560 36.09 -42.48 -37.21
CA ASP A 560 35.32 -43.07 -36.11
C ASP A 560 34.15 -42.15 -35.74
N ILE A 561 32.93 -42.58 -36.05
CA ILE A 561 31.70 -41.79 -35.85
C ILE A 561 31.31 -41.77 -34.36
N ASP A 562 31.69 -42.80 -33.60
CA ASP A 562 31.33 -42.97 -32.19
C ASP A 562 32.29 -42.25 -31.23
N ASN A 563 33.39 -41.71 -31.75
CA ASN A 563 34.33 -40.90 -30.97
C ASN A 563 33.81 -39.46 -30.80
N GLU A 564 33.85 -38.94 -29.57
CA GLU A 564 33.46 -37.55 -29.25
C GLU A 564 34.29 -36.52 -30.04
N GLN A 565 35.57 -36.82 -30.29
CA GLN A 565 36.42 -36.06 -31.20
C GLN A 565 36.52 -36.77 -32.53
N LYS A 566 35.64 -36.40 -33.46
CA LYS A 566 35.62 -36.95 -34.82
C LYS A 566 36.90 -36.58 -35.55
N GLU A 567 37.73 -37.57 -35.84
CA GLU A 567 38.88 -37.42 -36.74
C GLU A 567 38.38 -37.38 -38.18
N ILE A 568 38.54 -36.22 -38.83
CA ILE A 568 38.05 -35.97 -40.19
C ILE A 568 39.24 -35.71 -41.10
N THR A 569 39.27 -36.41 -42.24
CA THR A 569 40.23 -36.17 -43.31
C THR A 569 39.52 -35.84 -44.61
N LYS A 570 40.17 -35.09 -45.49
CA LYS A 570 39.68 -34.65 -46.79
C LYS A 570 40.60 -35.17 -47.87
N SER A 571 40.02 -35.58 -49.00
CA SER A 571 40.77 -36.11 -50.14
C SER A 571 40.15 -35.65 -51.46
N GLU A 572 40.97 -35.53 -52.50
CA GLU A 572 40.51 -35.25 -53.86
C GLU A 572 40.20 -36.57 -54.58
N ILE A 573 39.08 -36.62 -55.30
CA ILE A 573 38.62 -37.77 -56.07
C ILE A 573 39.02 -37.56 -57.54
N SER A 574 39.86 -38.45 -58.08
CA SER A 574 40.22 -38.45 -59.51
C SER A 574 39.12 -39.05 -60.39
N GLU A 575 39.21 -38.84 -61.71
CA GLU A 575 38.23 -39.38 -62.66
C GLU A 575 38.15 -40.92 -62.66
N ASP A 576 39.21 -41.64 -62.27
CA ASP A 576 39.20 -43.11 -62.11
C ASP A 576 38.79 -43.57 -60.70
N GLY A 577 38.51 -42.63 -59.79
CA GLY A 577 37.97 -42.86 -58.45
C GLY A 577 39.01 -43.00 -57.35
N ARG A 578 40.28 -42.61 -57.56
CA ARG A 578 41.30 -42.64 -56.51
C ARG A 578 41.15 -41.47 -55.54
N LEU A 579 41.45 -41.75 -54.29
CA LEU A 579 41.49 -40.79 -53.19
C LEU A 579 42.92 -40.27 -53.04
N HIS A 580 43.20 -39.10 -53.65
CA HIS A 580 44.50 -38.45 -53.59
C HIS A 580 44.59 -37.41 -52.47
N HIS A 581 45.81 -37.14 -52.00
CA HIS A 581 46.13 -36.06 -51.07
C HIS A 581 45.25 -36.05 -49.80
N VAL A 582 45.13 -37.20 -49.12
CA VAL A 582 44.42 -37.31 -47.85
C VAL A 582 45.10 -36.42 -46.81
N GLN A 583 44.40 -35.39 -46.34
CA GLN A 583 44.90 -34.42 -45.35
C GLN A 583 43.87 -34.23 -44.23
N GLU A 584 44.33 -33.77 -43.06
CA GLU A 584 43.44 -33.44 -41.94
C GLU A 584 42.44 -32.34 -42.32
N SER A 585 41.22 -32.45 -41.80
CA SER A 585 40.16 -31.46 -42.01
C SER A 585 39.30 -31.34 -40.75
N SER A 586 38.36 -30.40 -40.75
CA SER A 586 37.49 -30.11 -39.62
C SER A 586 36.01 -30.22 -39.99
N ILE A 587 35.15 -30.37 -38.96
CA ILE A 587 33.69 -30.34 -39.11
C ILE A 587 33.26 -29.04 -39.81
N GLU A 588 33.86 -27.91 -39.44
CA GLU A 588 33.54 -26.59 -40.01
C GLU A 588 33.90 -26.49 -41.50
N GLU A 589 35.02 -27.09 -41.93
CA GLU A 589 35.41 -27.12 -43.34
C GLU A 589 34.47 -28.03 -44.15
N MET A 590 34.14 -29.20 -43.60
CA MET A 590 33.18 -30.14 -44.18
C MET A 590 31.81 -29.49 -44.37
N GLU A 591 31.27 -28.82 -43.35
CA GLU A 591 29.98 -28.10 -43.43
C GLU A 591 30.00 -26.98 -44.48
N LYS A 592 31.09 -26.21 -44.57
CA LYS A 592 31.24 -25.16 -45.61
C LYS A 592 31.21 -25.74 -47.02
N HIS A 593 31.75 -26.94 -47.23
CA HIS A 593 31.70 -27.62 -48.52
C HIS A 593 30.32 -28.19 -48.83
N LEU A 594 29.65 -28.78 -47.83
CA LEU A 594 28.29 -29.32 -47.96
C LEU A 594 27.25 -28.25 -48.34
N VAL A 595 27.47 -26.99 -47.95
CA VAL A 595 26.59 -25.87 -48.34
C VAL A 595 26.83 -25.40 -49.78
N LYS A 596 28.05 -25.58 -50.32
CA LYS A 596 28.48 -25.00 -51.60
C LYS A 596 28.45 -25.96 -52.78
N VAL A 597 28.55 -27.26 -52.53
CA VAL A 597 28.69 -28.29 -53.58
C VAL A 597 27.35 -28.97 -53.82
N GLU A 598 26.98 -29.18 -55.09
CA GLU A 598 25.84 -30.02 -55.45
C GLU A 598 26.12 -31.47 -55.04
N ILE A 599 25.27 -32.01 -54.18
CA ILE A 599 25.42 -33.39 -53.72
C ILE A 599 24.99 -34.32 -54.87
N PRO A 600 25.84 -35.27 -55.30
CA PRO A 600 25.51 -36.15 -56.41
C PRO A 600 24.23 -36.94 -56.16
N SER A 601 23.32 -36.95 -57.13
CA SER A 601 22.03 -37.69 -57.01
C SER A 601 22.21 -39.21 -56.93
N ARG A 602 23.34 -39.72 -57.43
CA ARG A 602 23.82 -41.09 -57.34
C ARG A 602 25.33 -41.09 -57.21
N THR A 603 25.84 -41.80 -56.22
CA THR A 603 27.27 -41.96 -56.00
C THR A 603 27.65 -43.40 -56.35
N PHE A 604 28.65 -43.55 -57.23
CA PHE A 604 29.18 -44.86 -57.62
C PHE A 604 30.55 -45.05 -56.96
N ILE A 605 30.75 -46.19 -56.32
CA ILE A 605 32.05 -46.58 -55.79
C ILE A 605 32.82 -47.26 -56.92
N LYS A 606 33.95 -46.68 -57.33
CA LYS A 606 34.84 -47.31 -58.32
C LYS A 606 35.78 -48.29 -57.61
N GLU A 607 36.26 -49.29 -58.34
CA GLU A 607 37.18 -50.32 -57.81
C GLU A 607 38.37 -49.70 -57.07
N LYS A 608 38.98 -48.66 -57.65
CA LYS A 608 40.10 -47.93 -57.03
C LYS A 608 39.72 -47.20 -55.75
N THR A 609 38.51 -46.65 -55.66
CA THR A 609 38.00 -46.06 -54.41
C THR A 609 37.93 -47.12 -53.31
N PHE A 610 37.49 -48.33 -53.63
CA PHE A 610 37.44 -49.44 -52.68
C PHE A 610 38.84 -49.89 -52.23
N GLU A 611 39.82 -49.93 -53.14
CA GLU A 611 41.22 -50.23 -52.81
C GLU A 611 41.84 -49.16 -51.89
N ASP A 612 41.56 -47.88 -52.14
CA ASP A 612 42.06 -46.80 -51.30
C ASP A 612 41.41 -46.83 -49.91
N LEU A 613 40.12 -47.18 -49.79
CA LEU A 613 39.47 -47.37 -48.49
C LEU A 613 40.11 -48.50 -47.67
N LYS A 614 40.62 -49.57 -48.29
CA LYS A 614 41.42 -50.61 -47.59
C LYS A 614 42.75 -50.07 -47.06
N SER A 615 43.34 -49.12 -47.77
CA SER A 615 44.59 -48.49 -47.34
C SER A 615 44.35 -47.53 -46.17
N ILE A 616 43.19 -46.86 -46.14
CA ILE A 616 42.82 -45.87 -45.13
C ILE A 616 42.29 -46.54 -43.85
N PHE A 617 41.36 -47.49 -43.98
CA PHE A 617 40.68 -48.13 -42.84
C PHE A 617 41.22 -49.52 -42.46
N GLY A 618 42.14 -50.07 -43.25
CA GLY A 618 42.72 -51.40 -43.04
C GLY A 618 42.11 -52.50 -43.91
N LYS A 619 42.73 -53.70 -43.87
CA LYS A 619 42.41 -54.81 -44.80
C LYS A 619 41.04 -55.46 -44.58
N ASP A 620 40.48 -55.34 -43.37
CA ASP A 620 39.22 -55.98 -42.95
C ASP A 620 38.02 -55.03 -43.07
N VAL A 621 38.04 -54.15 -44.08
CA VAL A 621 37.03 -53.11 -44.27
C VAL A 621 35.72 -53.70 -44.84
N GLU A 622 34.61 -53.45 -44.16
CA GLU A 622 33.26 -53.79 -44.61
C GLU A 622 32.51 -52.51 -44.99
N ILE A 623 31.87 -52.47 -46.16
CA ILE A 623 31.02 -51.34 -46.58
C ILE A 623 29.56 -51.73 -46.41
N LEU A 624 28.83 -50.91 -45.66
CA LEU A 624 27.39 -51.05 -45.54
C LEU A 624 26.72 -50.37 -46.74
N VAL A 625 26.02 -51.16 -47.56
CA VAL A 625 25.27 -50.67 -48.73
C VAL A 625 23.78 -50.57 -48.38
N ASN A 626 23.29 -49.33 -48.28
CA ASN A 626 21.93 -48.90 -47.93
C ASN A 626 21.44 -49.22 -46.50
N TYR A 627 20.77 -48.22 -45.91
CA TYR A 627 19.89 -48.31 -44.75
C TYR A 627 18.45 -47.98 -45.17
#